data_AF-A0A834M8Y2-F1
#
_entry.id   AF-A0A834M8Y2-F1
#
_cell.length_a   1.000
_cell.length_b   1.000
_cell.length_c   1.000
_cell.angle_alpha   90.00
_cell.angle_beta   90.00
_cell.angle_gamma   90.00
#
_symmetry.space_group_name_H-M   'P 1'
#
loop_
_entity.id
_entity.type
_entity.pdbx_description
1 polymer ?
#
loop_
_entity_poly.entity_id
_entity_poly.type
_entity_poly.pdbx_seq_one_letter_code
_entity_poly.pdbx_strand_id
1 'polypeptide(L)' 'DFVQNLSILSRGTLEEKLRWAFSLYDINGDGYITREEMTDIVSSVYDLMGKLAEPCIEEDTVKEKVDRIFQVT' A
#
# COMPACT_ATOMS: atom_id res chain seq x y z
N ASP A 1 -7.05 -6.72 -16.52
CA ASP A 1 -6.92 -5.75 -15.41
C ASP A 1 -5.47 -5.42 -15.05
N PHE A 2 -4.62 -6.37 -14.65
CA PHE A 2 -3.23 -6.08 -14.22
C PHE A 2 -2.38 -5.33 -15.28
N VAL A 3 -2.47 -5.68 -16.57
CA VAL A 3 -1.73 -5.01 -17.66
C VAL A 3 -2.25 -3.61 -17.97
N GLN A 4 -3.56 -3.38 -17.78
CA GLN A 4 -4.19 -2.06 -17.95
C GLN A 4 -3.73 -1.11 -16.83
N ASN A 5 -3.72 -1.62 -15.62
CA ASN A 5 -3.17 -0.99 -14.42
C ASN A 5 -1.68 -0.61 -14.56
N LEU A 6 -0.85 -1.49 -15.13
CA LEU A 6 0.55 -1.19 -15.43
C LEU A 6 0.72 -0.15 -16.57
N SER A 7 -0.20 -0.13 -17.53
CA SER A 7 -0.22 0.89 -18.59
C SER A 7 -0.55 2.27 -18.03
N ILE A 8 -1.46 2.35 -17.06
CA ILE A 8 -1.81 3.57 -16.33
C ILE A 8 -0.60 4.06 -15.51
N LEU A 9 0.12 3.17 -14.85
CA LEU A 9 1.37 3.54 -14.17
C LEU A 9 2.43 4.12 -15.11
N SER A 10 2.58 3.52 -16.30
CA SER A 10 3.63 3.87 -17.26
C SER A 10 3.29 5.13 -18.07
N ARG A 11 2.02 5.37 -18.40
CA ARG A 11 1.59 6.43 -19.35
C ARG A 11 0.40 7.26 -18.88
N GLY A 12 -0.23 6.93 -17.76
CA GLY A 12 -1.38 7.66 -17.22
C GLY A 12 -1.00 8.99 -16.56
N THR A 13 -2.02 9.82 -16.36
CA THR A 13 -1.93 11.10 -15.65
C THR A 13 -1.68 10.90 -14.15
N LEU A 14 -1.26 11.96 -13.44
CA LEU A 14 -1.02 11.88 -12.00
C LEU A 14 -2.25 11.39 -11.22
N GLU A 15 -3.45 11.84 -11.61
CA GLU A 15 -4.72 11.38 -11.03
C GLU A 15 -4.97 9.88 -11.24
N GLU A 16 -4.70 9.36 -12.44
CA GLU A 16 -4.90 7.93 -12.70
C GLU A 16 -3.88 7.08 -11.94
N LYS A 17 -2.64 7.56 -11.79
CA LYS A 17 -1.62 6.90 -10.94
C LYS A 17 -2.00 6.92 -9.47
N LEU A 18 -2.57 8.03 -8.99
CA LEU A 18 -3.10 8.17 -7.63
C LEU A 18 -4.27 7.22 -7.41
N ARG A 19 -5.26 7.19 -8.32
CA ARG A 19 -6.40 6.26 -8.25
C ARG A 19 -5.94 4.81 -8.28
N TRP A 20 -4.95 4.50 -9.12
CA TRP A 20 -4.36 3.17 -9.18
C TRP A 20 -3.64 2.80 -7.88
N ALA A 21 -2.83 3.70 -7.33
CA ALA A 21 -2.18 3.49 -6.04
C ALA A 21 -3.23 3.30 -4.95
N PHE A 22 -4.27 4.12 -4.91
CA PHE A 22 -5.38 4.00 -3.97
C PHE A 22 -6.05 2.63 -4.08
N SER A 23 -6.33 2.17 -5.30
CA SER A 23 -6.90 0.83 -5.57
C SER A 23 -5.96 -0.32 -5.23
N LEU A 24 -4.65 -0.09 -5.09
CA LEU A 24 -3.74 -1.10 -4.55
C LEU A 24 -3.77 -1.14 -3.02
N TYR A 25 -4.00 0.00 -2.37
CA TYR A 25 -4.06 0.09 -0.91
C TYR A 25 -5.42 -0.33 -0.35
N ASP A 26 -6.50 0.00 -1.06
CA ASP A 26 -7.88 -0.39 -0.77
C ASP A 26 -8.14 -1.80 -1.33
N ILE A 27 -7.98 -2.81 -0.48
CA ILE A 27 -8.08 -4.23 -0.87
C ILE A 27 -9.55 -4.62 -1.06
N ASN A 28 -10.43 -4.09 -0.21
CA ASN A 28 -11.85 -4.43 -0.20
C ASN A 28 -12.66 -3.62 -1.24
N GLY A 29 -12.12 -2.50 -1.73
CA GLY A 29 -12.71 -1.67 -2.77
C GLY A 29 -13.87 -0.80 -2.30
N ASP A 30 -13.97 -0.50 -1.01
CA ASP A 30 -15.02 0.33 -0.41
C ASP A 30 -14.74 1.83 -0.55
N GLY A 31 -13.57 2.20 -1.07
CA GLY A 31 -13.11 3.57 -1.24
C GLY A 31 -12.46 4.16 0.01
N TYR A 32 -12.29 3.38 1.08
CA TYR A 32 -11.67 3.79 2.33
C TYR A 32 -10.52 2.85 2.69
N ILE A 33 -9.29 3.36 2.69
CA ILE A 33 -8.16 2.58 3.19
C ILE A 33 -8.30 2.46 4.70
N THR A 34 -8.62 1.27 5.19
CA THR A 34 -8.70 1.00 6.63
C THR A 34 -7.33 0.70 7.23
N ARG A 35 -7.23 0.80 8.57
CA ARG A 35 -6.01 0.44 9.30
C ARG A 35 -5.60 -1.03 9.08
N GLU A 36 -6.59 -1.91 8.97
CA GLU A 36 -6.39 -3.33 8.70
C GLU A 36 -5.78 -3.52 7.31
N GLU A 37 -6.35 -2.89 6.28
CA GLU A 37 -5.82 -2.99 4.91
C GLU A 37 -4.42 -2.42 4.78
N MET A 38 -4.14 -1.28 5.43
CA MET A 38 -2.79 -0.71 5.41
C MET A 38 -1.78 -1.64 6.11
N THR A 39 -2.20 -2.33 7.17
CA THR A 39 -1.36 -3.32 7.86
C THR A 39 -1.11 -4.55 6.98
N ASP A 40 -2.13 -5.05 6.29
CA ASP A 40 -2.03 -6.17 5.35
C ASP A 40 -1.14 -5.84 4.15
N ILE A 41 -1.27 -4.65 3.57
CA ILE A 41 -0.41 -4.20 2.46
C ILE A 41 1.04 -4.08 2.92
N VAL A 42 1.30 -3.43 4.06
CA VAL A 42 2.67 -3.27 4.56
C VAL A 42 3.27 -4.62 4.91
N SER A 43 2.51 -5.52 5.53
CA SER A 43 2.92 -6.90 5.82
C SER A 43 3.26 -7.68 4.54
N SER A 44 2.41 -7.57 3.51
CA SER A 44 2.61 -8.23 2.21
C SER A 44 3.83 -7.69 1.46
N VAL A 45 4.05 -6.37 1.49
CA VAL A 45 5.28 -5.74 0.96
C VAL A 45 6.50 -6.19 1.75
N TYR A 46 6.36 -6.39 3.07
CA TYR A 46 7.40 -6.93 3.94
C TYR A 46 7.74 -8.37 3.60
N ASP A 47 6.78 -9.28 3.40
CA ASP A 47 7.07 -10.66 2.97
C ASP A 47 7.78 -10.69 1.61
N LEU A 48 7.40 -9.78 0.71
CA LEU A 48 7.99 -9.65 -0.61
C LEU A 48 9.42 -9.08 -0.56
N MET A 49 9.69 -8.07 0.28
CA MET A 49 11.02 -7.47 0.47
C MET A 49 11.92 -8.29 1.39
N GLY A 50 11.37 -9.01 2.36
CA GLY A 50 12.10 -9.87 3.31
C GLY A 50 12.82 -11.05 2.65
N LYS A 51 12.49 -11.35 1.39
CA LYS A 51 13.27 -12.26 0.53
C LYS A 51 14.51 -11.61 -0.09
N LEU A 52 14.71 -10.30 0.04
CA LEU A 52 15.78 -9.51 -0.61
C LEU A 52 16.57 -8.57 0.33
N ALA A 53 16.04 -8.18 1.49
CA ALA A 53 16.73 -7.29 2.42
C ALA A 53 16.50 -7.72 3.88
N GLU A 54 17.55 -7.64 4.69
CA GLU A 54 17.59 -8.05 6.10
C GLU A 54 16.49 -7.40 6.96
N PRO A 55 16.00 -8.11 8.01
CA PRO A 55 14.76 -7.77 8.70
C PRO A 55 15.01 -6.67 9.73
N CYS A 56 14.53 -5.45 9.48
CA CYS A 56 14.71 -4.34 10.43
C CYS A 56 13.49 -3.42 10.55
N ILE A 57 12.27 -3.93 10.37
CA ILE A 57 11.07 -3.22 10.85
C ILE A 57 10.26 -4.23 11.66
N GLU A 58 10.30 -4.05 12.99
CA GLU A 58 9.44 -4.75 13.93
C GLU A 58 7.97 -4.49 13.57
N GLU A 59 7.09 -5.48 13.78
CA GLU A 59 5.63 -5.32 13.66
C GLU A 59 5.12 -4.08 14.40
N ASP A 60 5.75 -3.73 15.52
CA ASP A 60 5.46 -2.52 16.29
C ASP A 60 5.72 -1.24 15.50
N THR A 61 6.81 -1.21 14.70
CA THR A 61 7.14 -0.08 13.83
C THR A 61 6.18 0.03 12.64
N VAL A 62 5.69 -1.10 12.09
CA VAL A 62 4.63 -1.08 11.06
C VAL A 62 3.36 -0.45 11.64
N LYS A 63 2.97 -0.89 12.83
CA LYS A 63 1.78 -0.40 13.52
C LYS A 63 1.89 1.08 13.87
N GLU A 64 3.05 1.54 14.34
CA GLU A 64 3.33 2.96 14.58
C GLU A 64 3.27 3.79 13.30
N LYS A 65 3.80 3.25 12.19
CA LYS A 65 3.82 3.97 10.91
C LYS A 65 2.43 4.11 10.32
N VAL A 66 1.62 3.06 10.43
CA VAL A 66 0.20 3.10 10.10
C VAL A 66 -0.50 4.11 11.02
N ASP A 67 -0.28 4.07 12.34
CA ASP A 67 -0.90 5.03 13.27
C ASP A 67 -0.55 6.49 12.93
N ARG A 68 0.71 6.78 12.59
CA ARG A 68 1.14 8.12 12.15
C ARG A 68 0.47 8.56 10.85
N ILE A 69 0.23 7.66 9.90
CA ILE A 69 -0.46 7.98 8.64
C ILE A 69 -1.93 8.33 8.93
N PHE A 70 -2.57 7.58 9.82
CA PHE A 70 -3.97 7.79 10.20
C PHE A 70 -4.19 8.90 11.24
N GLN A 71 -3.17 9.36 11.97
CA GLN A 71 -3.28 10.47 12.93
C GLN A 71 -3.29 11.87 12.29
N VAL A 72 -2.88 12.00 11.02
CA VAL A 72 -2.73 13.31 10.36
C VAL A 72 -4.01 13.75 9.62
N THR A 73 -5.09 12.96 9.68
CA THR A 73 -6.40 13.31 9.09
C THR A 73 -7.46 13.37 10.17
#